data_AF-A0A1M5MC42-F1
#
_entry.id   AF-A0A1M5MC42-F1
#
_cell.length_a   1.000
_cell.length_b   1.000
_cell.length_c   1.000
_cell.angle_alpha   90.00
_cell.angle_beta   90.00
_cell.angle_gamma   90.00
#
_symmetry.space_group_name_H-M   'P 1'
#
loop_
_entity.id
_entity.type
_entity.pdbx_description
1 polymer ?
#
loop_
_entity_poly.entity_id
_entity_poly.type
_entity_poly.pdbx_seq_one_letter_code
_entity_poly.pdbx_strand_id
1 'polypeptide(L)'
;MFSQRTSFDNEQDAYLVMLALGGNREAFCQIVKRYQTLLCTIAYSALGDIKHSEDVAQETFVEAWKKLDTLHNPEKLKSWLCGIVRFKISRFRRQQPTKEQTVDDPELLAGHPAENEEPEAQAMSRQQHALMWQVLNSMDETYREPLILFYREQQSVERVAVELELTTDTVKQRLSRGRNLLKQAMSHVVEEGLKHSKPGAAFTVSVMTLISGISPPAKAAAIGTGTAKLGSAFKLATLLTVLAVFSGFISSFFGLRAGLDKSRTQQERRLTIKSVVLFFVVTFVYIAAMFGLKAIAVNNPSLITPITYGAQLLILVIACSFVWLTQRMLYAMRTLRAHERIFNPEAFRHNADQPGSKRREYISRLQLFGVPLVHFQFGMPEHTDTPAYGWIAGGSQAYGLLFAWGGVAVAPISVGIVAMGVITVGAVGFGIISTGTIAIGLLAFGASALGYKAYASLSATGWESAFSGGFSLAKEAAVGPVAVARYVNDEQAVALTHLTEFGYVYQWVLAAISVLVIVPAAWHAMQVRRRMKSPHPPQS
;
A
#
# COMPACT_ATOMS: atom_id res chain seq x y z
N MET A 1 -13.25 -44.44 -19.45
CA MET A 1 -14.07 -43.89 -18.35
C MET A 1 -14.74 -42.55 -18.69
N PHE A 2 -14.11 -41.61 -19.42
CA PHE A 2 -14.73 -40.29 -19.68
C PHE A 2 -15.84 -40.28 -20.74
N SER A 3 -15.76 -41.07 -21.81
CA SER A 3 -16.85 -41.19 -22.80
C SER A 3 -18.14 -41.77 -22.22
N GLN A 4 -18.04 -42.53 -21.12
CA GLN A 4 -19.20 -43.11 -20.43
C GLN A 4 -19.95 -42.09 -19.56
N ARG A 5 -19.31 -41.01 -19.12
CA ARG A 5 -19.95 -40.04 -18.21
C ARG A 5 -20.81 -39.03 -18.98
N THR A 6 -20.32 -38.55 -20.12
CA THR A 6 -21.11 -37.72 -21.06
C THR A 6 -22.31 -38.47 -21.65
N SER A 7 -22.20 -39.78 -21.90
CA SER A 7 -23.35 -40.58 -22.33
C SER A 7 -24.38 -40.74 -21.22
N PHE A 8 -23.96 -40.92 -19.97
CA PHE A 8 -24.85 -41.00 -18.80
C PHE A 8 -25.64 -39.71 -18.55
N ASP A 9 -24.99 -38.54 -18.67
CA ASP A 9 -25.67 -37.25 -18.51
C ASP A 9 -26.66 -36.99 -19.65
N ASN A 10 -26.32 -37.37 -20.89
CA ASN A 10 -27.20 -37.25 -22.06
C ASN A 10 -28.42 -38.19 -22.00
N GLU A 11 -28.25 -39.44 -21.55
CA GLU A 11 -29.34 -40.39 -21.32
C GLU A 11 -30.29 -39.90 -20.22
N GLN A 12 -29.74 -39.29 -19.16
CA GLN A 12 -30.52 -38.70 -18.08
C GLN A 12 -31.27 -37.44 -18.54
N ASP A 13 -30.67 -36.61 -19.41
CA ASP A 13 -31.35 -35.46 -20.00
C ASP A 13 -32.48 -35.87 -20.92
N ALA A 14 -32.27 -36.89 -21.76
CA ALA A 14 -33.32 -37.43 -22.61
C ALA A 14 -34.53 -37.91 -21.80
N TYR A 15 -34.28 -38.57 -20.66
CA TYR A 15 -35.32 -38.99 -19.73
C TYR A 15 -36.08 -37.80 -19.11
N LEU A 16 -35.36 -36.76 -18.65
CA LEU A 16 -35.99 -35.56 -18.10
C LEU A 16 -36.83 -34.80 -19.14
N VAL A 17 -36.38 -34.74 -20.39
CA VAL A 17 -37.13 -34.15 -21.51
C VAL A 17 -38.43 -34.92 -21.77
N MET A 18 -38.38 -36.25 -21.81
CA MET A 18 -39.57 -37.08 -22.02
C MET A 18 -40.61 -36.88 -20.91
N LEU A 19 -40.18 -36.82 -19.64
CA LEU A 19 -41.08 -36.54 -18.51
C LEU A 19 -41.67 -35.12 -18.59
N ALA A 20 -40.86 -34.14 -18.97
CA ALA A 20 -41.30 -32.75 -19.11
C ALA A 20 -42.32 -32.58 -20.27
N LEU A 21 -42.14 -33.28 -21.38
CA LEU A 21 -43.12 -33.35 -22.48
C LEU A 21 -44.45 -33.97 -22.03
N GLY A 22 -44.41 -34.92 -21.09
CA GLY A 22 -45.59 -35.46 -20.42
C GLY A 22 -46.23 -34.51 -19.40
N GLY A 23 -45.76 -33.26 -19.28
CA GLY A 23 -46.30 -32.24 -18.38
C GLY A 23 -45.68 -32.22 -16.98
N ASN A 24 -44.64 -33.02 -16.71
CA ASN A 24 -43.98 -33.05 -15.41
C ASN A 24 -43.11 -31.81 -15.20
N ARG A 25 -43.63 -30.85 -14.42
CA ARG A 25 -42.93 -29.60 -14.09
C ARG A 25 -41.66 -29.83 -13.25
N GLU A 26 -41.63 -30.85 -12.41
CA GLU A 26 -40.46 -31.13 -11.57
C GLU A 26 -39.29 -31.65 -12.40
N ALA A 27 -39.56 -32.43 -13.45
CA ALA A 27 -38.53 -32.85 -14.40
C ALA A 27 -37.89 -31.64 -15.10
N PHE A 28 -38.68 -30.64 -15.49
CA PHE A 28 -38.15 -29.41 -16.06
C PHE A 28 -37.44 -28.52 -15.04
N CYS A 29 -37.87 -28.51 -13.77
CA CYS A 29 -37.13 -27.85 -12.69
C CYS A 29 -35.70 -28.41 -12.55
N GLN A 30 -35.52 -29.72 -12.73
CA GLN A 30 -34.19 -30.34 -12.74
C GLN A 30 -33.36 -29.90 -13.95
N ILE A 31 -33.96 -29.77 -15.13
CA ILE A 31 -33.31 -29.20 -16.32
C ILE A 31 -32.84 -27.77 -16.04
N VAL A 32 -33.69 -26.92 -15.44
CA VAL A 32 -33.32 -25.55 -15.06
C VAL A 32 -32.14 -25.54 -14.10
N LYS A 33 -32.21 -26.32 -13.00
CA LYS A 33 -31.12 -26.41 -12.01
C LYS A 33 -29.80 -26.86 -12.62
N ARG A 34 -29.84 -27.78 -13.59
CA ARG A 34 -28.65 -28.30 -14.28
C ARG A 34 -28.04 -27.24 -15.21
N TYR A 35 -28.85 -26.49 -15.96
CA TYR A 35 -28.36 -25.60 -17.03
C TYR A 35 -28.32 -24.11 -16.68
N GLN A 36 -28.83 -23.69 -15.52
CA GLN A 36 -28.89 -22.27 -15.14
C GLN A 36 -27.51 -21.60 -15.13
N THR A 37 -26.47 -22.28 -14.61
CA THR A 37 -25.13 -21.67 -14.53
C THR A 37 -24.54 -21.46 -15.91
N LEU A 38 -24.74 -22.43 -16.84
CA LEU A 38 -24.29 -22.31 -18.22
C LEU A 38 -24.99 -21.14 -18.92
N LEU A 39 -26.32 -21.13 -18.94
CA LEU A 39 -27.06 -20.13 -19.71
C LEU A 39 -26.85 -18.71 -19.16
N CYS A 40 -26.84 -18.55 -17.83
CA CYS A 40 -26.48 -17.27 -17.21
C CYS A 40 -25.03 -16.88 -17.52
N THR A 41 -24.11 -17.83 -17.68
CA THR A 41 -22.72 -17.52 -18.04
C THR A 41 -22.58 -17.10 -19.50
N ILE A 42 -23.25 -17.79 -20.42
CA ILE A 42 -23.28 -17.38 -21.84
C ILE A 42 -23.88 -15.97 -21.95
N ALA A 43 -25.04 -15.74 -21.32
CA ALA A 43 -25.68 -14.42 -21.32
C ALA A 43 -24.81 -13.35 -20.68
N TYR A 44 -24.21 -13.61 -19.51
CA TYR A 44 -23.34 -12.67 -18.82
C TYR A 44 -22.09 -12.34 -19.64
N SER A 45 -21.46 -13.34 -20.26
CA SER A 45 -20.27 -13.15 -21.10
C SER A 45 -20.52 -12.24 -22.31
N ALA A 46 -21.77 -12.21 -22.79
CA ALA A 46 -22.19 -11.43 -23.92
C ALA A 46 -22.73 -10.03 -23.55
N LEU A 47 -23.36 -9.89 -22.38
CA LEU A 47 -24.10 -8.67 -22.00
C LEU A 47 -23.38 -7.82 -20.96
N GLY A 48 -22.55 -8.41 -20.11
CA GLY A 48 -21.80 -7.69 -19.09
C GLY A 48 -22.57 -7.22 -17.85
N ASP A 49 -23.88 -7.49 -17.79
CA ASP A 49 -24.75 -7.11 -16.69
C ASP A 49 -25.43 -8.35 -16.09
N ILE A 50 -25.38 -8.47 -14.76
CA ILE A 50 -25.93 -9.63 -14.05
C ILE A 50 -27.45 -9.70 -14.20
N LYS A 51 -28.16 -8.58 -14.03
CA LYS A 51 -29.63 -8.55 -14.10
C LYS A 51 -30.10 -8.91 -15.50
N HIS A 52 -29.53 -8.26 -16.53
CA HIS A 52 -29.88 -8.60 -17.91
C HIS A 52 -29.51 -10.05 -18.27
N SER A 53 -28.43 -10.60 -17.71
CA SER A 53 -28.07 -12.00 -17.94
C SER A 53 -29.05 -12.99 -17.30
N GLU A 54 -29.57 -12.67 -16.11
CA GLU A 54 -30.58 -13.47 -15.41
C GLU A 54 -31.93 -13.38 -16.14
N ASP A 55 -32.34 -12.19 -16.58
CA ASP A 55 -33.57 -11.99 -17.36
C ASP A 55 -33.54 -12.78 -18.66
N VAL A 56 -32.42 -12.70 -19.42
CA VAL A 56 -32.26 -13.44 -20.68
C VAL A 56 -32.24 -14.95 -20.45
N ALA A 57 -31.62 -15.43 -19.37
CA ALA A 57 -31.63 -16.85 -19.02
C ALA A 57 -33.03 -17.31 -18.61
N GLN A 58 -33.76 -16.53 -17.82
CA GLN A 58 -35.14 -16.80 -17.44
C GLN A 58 -36.05 -16.87 -18.66
N GLU A 59 -35.98 -15.87 -19.55
CA GLU A 59 -36.71 -15.89 -20.81
C GLU A 59 -36.37 -17.10 -21.67
N THR A 60 -35.10 -17.53 -21.65
CA THR A 60 -34.66 -18.73 -22.36
C THR A 60 -35.34 -19.97 -21.82
N PHE A 61 -35.42 -20.16 -20.50
CA PHE A 61 -36.11 -21.31 -19.92
C PHE A 61 -37.62 -21.27 -20.15
N VAL A 62 -38.25 -20.10 -20.11
CA VAL A 62 -39.67 -19.95 -20.42
C VAL A 62 -39.95 -20.30 -21.89
N GLU A 63 -39.09 -19.84 -22.80
CA GLU A 63 -39.19 -20.18 -24.23
C GLU A 63 -38.94 -21.67 -24.46
N ALA A 64 -37.96 -22.24 -23.76
CA ALA A 64 -37.64 -23.66 -23.83
C ALA A 64 -38.81 -24.54 -23.35
N TRP A 65 -39.50 -24.16 -22.26
CA TRP A 65 -40.70 -24.87 -21.80
C TRP A 65 -41.81 -24.84 -22.85
N LYS A 66 -42.04 -23.69 -23.48
CA LYS A 66 -43.09 -23.51 -24.51
C LYS A 66 -42.82 -24.27 -25.80
N LYS A 67 -41.55 -24.49 -26.13
CA LYS A 67 -41.10 -25.09 -27.40
C LYS A 67 -40.43 -26.44 -27.22
N LEU A 68 -40.55 -27.06 -26.04
CA LEU A 68 -39.85 -28.31 -25.74
C LEU A 68 -40.23 -29.42 -26.72
N ASP A 69 -41.46 -29.38 -27.24
CA ASP A 69 -42.01 -30.26 -28.29
C ASP A 69 -41.27 -30.15 -29.63
N THR A 70 -40.59 -29.03 -29.89
CA THR A 70 -39.78 -28.83 -31.11
C THR A 70 -38.39 -29.49 -31.03
N LEU A 71 -37.98 -30.00 -29.87
CA LEU A 71 -36.72 -30.70 -29.68
C LEU A 71 -36.82 -32.13 -30.22
N HIS A 72 -36.38 -32.32 -31.47
CA HIS A 72 -36.48 -33.62 -32.17
C HIS A 72 -35.57 -34.71 -31.59
N ASN A 73 -34.40 -34.34 -31.05
CA ASN A 73 -33.49 -35.25 -30.38
C ASN A 73 -33.29 -34.79 -28.92
N PRO A 74 -33.87 -35.50 -27.94
CA PRO A 74 -33.74 -35.20 -26.52
C PRO A 74 -32.29 -35.15 -26.01
N GLU A 75 -31.37 -35.93 -26.61
CA GLU A 75 -29.95 -35.93 -26.25
C GLU A 75 -29.24 -34.62 -26.61
N LYS A 76 -29.86 -33.78 -27.45
CA LYS A 76 -29.31 -32.49 -27.88
C LYS A 76 -29.83 -31.30 -27.07
N LEU A 77 -30.51 -31.54 -25.95
CA LEU A 77 -31.10 -30.53 -25.08
C LEU A 77 -30.16 -29.35 -24.81
N LYS A 78 -28.92 -29.63 -24.43
CA LYS A 78 -27.92 -28.60 -24.12
C LYS A 78 -27.62 -27.69 -25.31
N SER A 79 -27.29 -28.27 -26.46
CA SER A 79 -27.00 -27.51 -27.68
C SER A 79 -28.21 -26.67 -28.14
N TRP A 80 -29.42 -27.20 -27.95
CA TRP A 80 -30.67 -26.52 -28.27
C TRP A 80 -30.91 -25.32 -27.34
N LEU A 81 -30.74 -25.49 -26.02
CA LEU A 81 -30.80 -24.40 -25.04
C LEU A 81 -29.75 -23.31 -25.32
N CYS A 82 -28.54 -23.70 -25.68
CA CYS A 82 -27.48 -22.77 -26.11
C CYS A 82 -27.89 -21.96 -27.35
N GLY A 83 -28.59 -22.60 -28.30
CA GLY A 83 -29.13 -21.92 -29.48
C GLY A 83 -30.17 -20.85 -29.11
N ILE A 84 -31.10 -21.18 -28.22
CA ILE A 84 -32.15 -20.25 -27.77
C ILE A 84 -31.53 -19.05 -27.05
N VAL A 85 -30.60 -19.27 -26.11
CA VAL A 85 -29.96 -18.16 -25.38
C VAL A 85 -29.15 -17.26 -26.31
N ARG A 86 -28.40 -17.82 -27.27
CA ARG A 86 -27.63 -17.05 -28.26
C ARG A 86 -28.56 -16.21 -29.16
N PHE A 87 -29.70 -16.75 -29.56
CA PHE A 87 -30.72 -16.00 -30.31
C PHE A 87 -31.29 -14.85 -29.48
N LYS A 88 -31.64 -15.09 -28.21
CA LYS A 88 -32.15 -14.07 -27.28
C LYS A 88 -31.12 -12.95 -27.04
N ILE A 89 -29.85 -13.30 -26.82
CA ILE A 89 -28.74 -12.35 -26.72
C ILE A 89 -28.64 -11.49 -27.98
N SER A 90 -28.68 -12.10 -29.18
CA SER A 90 -28.62 -11.35 -30.43
C SER A 90 -29.81 -10.41 -30.60
N ARG A 91 -31.01 -10.81 -30.17
CA ARG A 91 -32.20 -9.95 -30.21
C ARG A 91 -32.07 -8.79 -29.22
N PHE A 92 -31.63 -9.06 -28.00
CA PHE A 92 -31.40 -8.05 -26.97
C PHE A 92 -30.39 -6.99 -27.44
N ARG A 93 -29.26 -7.41 -28.03
CA ARG A 93 -28.25 -6.50 -28.61
C ARG A 93 -28.80 -5.63 -29.75
N ARG A 94 -29.74 -6.12 -30.57
CA ARG A 94 -30.36 -5.35 -31.67
C ARG A 94 -31.42 -4.36 -31.20
N GLN A 95 -32.03 -4.61 -30.05
CA GLN A 95 -33.10 -3.77 -29.50
C GLN A 95 -32.56 -2.62 -28.62
N GLN A 96 -31.30 -2.70 -28.19
CA GLN A 96 -30.62 -1.56 -27.60
C GLN A 96 -30.07 -0.65 -28.72
N PRO A 97 -30.44 0.63 -28.79
CA PRO A 97 -29.75 1.56 -29.68
C PRO A 97 -28.27 1.60 -29.26
N THR A 98 -27.37 1.49 -30.24
CA THR A 98 -25.93 1.66 -30.05
C THR A 98 -25.67 3.03 -29.42
N LYS A 99 -25.65 3.10 -28.09
CA LYS A 99 -24.90 4.13 -27.39
C LYS A 99 -23.45 3.76 -27.59
N GLU A 100 -22.83 4.38 -28.59
CA GLU A 100 -21.39 4.59 -28.54
C GLU A 100 -21.07 5.05 -27.12
N GLN A 101 -20.18 4.31 -26.46
CA GLN A 101 -19.74 4.60 -25.10
C GLN A 101 -18.90 5.87 -25.13
N THR A 102 -19.55 7.02 -25.29
CA THR A 102 -18.98 8.31 -24.96
C THR A 102 -19.08 8.44 -23.46
N VAL A 103 -17.92 8.37 -22.81
CA VAL A 103 -17.73 8.65 -21.39
C VAL A 103 -18.01 10.13 -21.18
N ASP A 104 -19.27 10.50 -20.91
CA ASP A 104 -19.68 11.74 -20.21
C ASP A 104 -21.21 11.84 -20.24
N ASP A 105 -21.91 11.16 -19.33
CA ASP A 105 -23.22 11.64 -18.88
C ASP A 105 -23.56 11.05 -17.48
N PRO A 106 -23.63 11.86 -16.40
CA PRO A 106 -23.81 11.36 -15.03
C PRO A 106 -25.21 10.83 -14.68
N GLU A 107 -26.20 10.94 -15.57
CA GLU A 107 -27.62 10.92 -15.13
C GLU A 107 -28.44 9.67 -15.47
N LEU A 108 -27.91 8.63 -16.12
CA LEU A 108 -28.75 7.54 -16.67
C LEU A 108 -28.56 6.12 -16.09
N LEU A 109 -27.96 5.93 -14.91
CA LEU A 109 -27.80 4.59 -14.31
C LEU A 109 -28.27 4.53 -12.84
N ALA A 110 -29.49 5.00 -12.58
CA ALA A 110 -30.18 4.82 -11.31
C ALA A 110 -30.75 3.38 -11.18
N GLY A 111 -29.94 2.45 -10.72
CA GLY A 111 -30.37 1.15 -10.20
C GLY A 111 -30.38 1.14 -8.67
N HIS A 112 -31.42 0.59 -8.06
CA HIS A 112 -31.79 0.67 -6.63
C HIS A 112 -30.66 0.36 -5.62
N PRO A 113 -30.70 0.98 -4.42
CA PRO A 113 -29.63 0.92 -3.42
C PRO A 113 -29.62 -0.40 -2.65
N ALA A 114 -28.44 -0.98 -2.49
CA ALA A 114 -28.19 -1.88 -1.37
C ALA A 114 -28.01 -1.01 -0.12
N GLU A 115 -28.93 -1.12 0.84
CA GLU A 115 -28.78 -0.52 2.16
C GLU A 115 -27.50 -1.07 2.81
N ASN A 116 -26.59 -0.16 3.17
CA ASN A 116 -25.32 -0.36 3.92
C ASN A 116 -23.99 -0.36 3.14
N GLU A 117 -23.89 0.25 1.96
CA GLU A 117 -22.57 0.61 1.39
C GLU A 117 -22.43 2.13 1.19
N GLU A 118 -21.32 2.70 1.68
CA GLU A 118 -20.98 4.11 1.52
C GLU A 118 -21.04 4.54 0.04
N PRO A 119 -21.55 5.74 -0.29
CA PRO A 119 -21.68 6.21 -1.68
C PRO A 119 -20.37 6.13 -2.49
N GLU A 120 -19.23 6.36 -1.82
CA GLU A 120 -17.89 6.28 -2.41
C GLU A 120 -17.47 4.85 -2.75
N ALA A 121 -17.83 3.88 -1.89
CA ALA A 121 -17.57 2.46 -2.13
C ALA A 121 -18.35 1.93 -3.34
N GLN A 122 -19.60 2.38 -3.50
CA GLN A 122 -20.43 2.06 -4.66
C GLN A 122 -19.87 2.67 -5.96
N ALA A 123 -19.40 3.93 -5.92
CA ALA A 123 -18.77 4.57 -7.06
C ALA A 123 -17.48 3.85 -7.50
N MET A 124 -16.63 3.47 -6.54
CA MET A 124 -15.40 2.72 -6.78
C MET A 124 -15.68 1.33 -7.38
N SER A 125 -16.67 0.60 -6.83
CA SER A 125 -17.08 -0.71 -7.32
C SER A 125 -17.60 -0.63 -8.76
N ARG A 126 -18.38 0.41 -9.09
CA ARG A 126 -18.87 0.67 -10.46
C ARG A 126 -17.72 0.97 -11.43
N GLN A 127 -16.75 1.77 -11.04
CA GLN A 127 -15.56 2.05 -11.86
C GLN A 127 -14.72 0.80 -12.11
N GLN A 128 -14.52 -0.02 -11.07
CA GLN A 128 -13.80 -1.30 -11.19
C GLN A 128 -14.54 -2.27 -12.13
N HIS A 129 -15.87 -2.35 -12.03
CA HIS A 129 -16.69 -3.18 -12.91
C HIS A 129 -16.64 -2.70 -14.37
N ALA A 130 -16.71 -1.39 -14.60
CA ALA A 130 -16.60 -0.81 -15.94
C ALA A 130 -15.22 -1.10 -16.58
N LEU A 131 -14.14 -0.93 -15.83
CA LEU A 131 -12.78 -1.22 -16.30
C LEU A 131 -12.59 -2.70 -16.64
N MET A 132 -13.11 -3.59 -15.77
CA MET A 132 -13.10 -5.03 -16.01
C MET A 132 -13.82 -5.37 -17.31
N TRP A 133 -15.01 -4.80 -17.55
CA TRP A 133 -15.79 -5.07 -18.76
C TRP A 133 -15.21 -4.45 -20.02
N GLN A 134 -14.58 -3.28 -19.94
CA GLN A 134 -13.82 -2.71 -21.05
C GLN A 134 -12.76 -3.70 -21.54
N VAL A 135 -12.03 -4.30 -20.61
CA VAL A 135 -11.01 -5.32 -20.91
C VAL A 135 -11.63 -6.62 -21.41
N LEU A 136 -12.69 -7.12 -20.76
CA LEU A 136 -13.36 -8.36 -21.17
C LEU A 136 -13.96 -8.24 -22.58
N ASN A 137 -14.57 -7.10 -22.92
CA ASN A 137 -15.19 -6.85 -24.21
C ASN A 137 -14.20 -6.80 -25.39
N SER A 138 -12.92 -6.48 -25.11
CA SER A 138 -11.86 -6.53 -26.11
C SER A 138 -11.44 -7.95 -26.51
N MET A 139 -11.82 -8.97 -25.71
CA MET A 139 -11.46 -10.36 -25.99
C MET A 139 -12.52 -11.07 -26.83
N ASP A 140 -12.12 -11.95 -27.73
CA ASP A 140 -13.04 -12.84 -28.44
C ASP A 140 -13.82 -13.74 -27.46
N GLU A 141 -15.10 -14.00 -27.76
CA GLU A 141 -16.00 -14.87 -26.99
C GLU A 141 -15.39 -16.27 -26.78
N THR A 142 -14.59 -16.76 -27.74
CA THR A 142 -13.83 -18.02 -27.70
C THR A 142 -12.93 -18.13 -26.45
N TYR A 143 -12.41 -17.00 -25.95
CA TYR A 143 -11.58 -16.95 -24.75
C TYR A 143 -12.34 -16.42 -23.54
N ARG A 144 -13.29 -15.50 -23.76
CA ARG A 144 -14.08 -14.86 -22.70
C ARG A 144 -15.04 -15.83 -22.02
N GLU A 145 -15.78 -16.63 -22.78
CA GLU A 145 -16.77 -17.59 -22.27
C GLU A 145 -16.12 -18.64 -21.32
N PRO A 146 -15.05 -19.38 -21.73
CA PRO A 146 -14.39 -20.33 -20.83
C PRO A 146 -13.79 -19.68 -19.59
N LEU A 147 -13.28 -18.45 -19.71
CA LEU A 147 -12.62 -17.74 -18.63
C LEU A 147 -13.60 -17.31 -17.54
N ILE A 148 -14.75 -16.76 -17.92
CA ILE A 148 -15.82 -16.40 -16.98
C ILE A 148 -16.37 -17.66 -16.32
N LEU A 149 -16.65 -18.70 -17.11
CA LEU A 149 -17.17 -19.96 -16.59
C LEU A 149 -16.20 -20.60 -15.60
N PHE A 150 -14.89 -20.58 -15.88
CA PHE A 150 -13.86 -21.09 -14.97
C PHE A 150 -13.90 -20.40 -13.61
N TYR A 151 -14.05 -19.07 -13.54
CA TYR A 151 -14.11 -18.38 -12.26
C TYR A 151 -15.47 -18.54 -11.55
N ARG A 152 -16.56 -18.76 -12.28
CA ARG A 152 -17.89 -19.08 -11.70
C ARG A 152 -17.96 -20.52 -11.17
N GLU A 153 -17.31 -21.47 -11.84
CA GLU A 153 -17.25 -22.90 -11.47
C GLU A 153 -16.12 -23.22 -10.49
N GLN A 154 -15.77 -22.28 -9.60
CA GLN A 154 -14.75 -22.47 -8.56
C GLN A 154 -13.42 -23.00 -9.11
N GLN A 155 -13.04 -22.58 -10.32
CA GLN A 155 -11.75 -22.89 -10.95
C GLN A 155 -11.55 -24.35 -11.39
N SER A 156 -12.63 -25.10 -11.70
CA SER A 156 -12.51 -26.45 -12.29
C SER A 156 -12.39 -26.42 -13.82
N VAL A 157 -11.27 -26.93 -14.34
CA VAL A 157 -11.07 -27.12 -15.79
C VAL A 157 -11.99 -28.20 -16.34
N GLU A 158 -12.21 -29.24 -15.54
CA GLU A 158 -13.01 -30.41 -15.89
C GLU A 158 -14.48 -30.01 -16.08
N ARG A 159 -15.03 -29.18 -15.18
CA ARG A 159 -16.39 -28.67 -15.33
C ARG A 159 -16.55 -27.79 -16.55
N VAL A 160 -15.61 -26.87 -16.80
CA VAL A 160 -15.64 -26.01 -17.98
C VAL A 160 -15.56 -26.82 -19.28
N ALA A 161 -14.77 -27.90 -19.29
CA ALA A 161 -14.65 -28.81 -20.43
C ALA A 161 -15.97 -29.54 -20.73
N VAL A 162 -16.61 -30.08 -19.68
CA VAL A 162 -17.94 -30.70 -19.81
C VAL A 162 -18.97 -29.67 -20.29
N GLU A 163 -18.99 -28.50 -19.68
CA GLU A 163 -20.02 -27.49 -19.90
C GLU A 163 -19.91 -26.82 -21.28
N LEU A 164 -18.71 -26.70 -21.84
CA LEU A 164 -18.51 -26.15 -23.19
C LEU A 164 -18.34 -27.21 -24.28
N GLU A 165 -18.44 -28.50 -23.95
CA GLU A 165 -18.19 -29.62 -24.88
C GLU A 165 -16.80 -29.56 -25.54
N LEU A 166 -15.79 -29.22 -24.74
CA LEU A 166 -14.40 -29.10 -25.16
C LEU A 166 -13.51 -30.14 -24.48
N THR A 167 -12.35 -30.45 -25.07
CA THR A 167 -11.34 -31.23 -24.36
C THR A 167 -10.70 -30.39 -23.25
N THR A 168 -10.30 -31.03 -22.15
CA THR A 168 -9.61 -30.36 -21.03
C THR A 168 -8.36 -29.62 -21.49
N ASP A 169 -7.65 -30.15 -22.50
CA ASP A 169 -6.49 -29.49 -23.11
C ASP A 169 -6.87 -28.23 -23.90
N THR A 170 -7.98 -28.26 -24.63
CA THR A 170 -8.52 -27.08 -25.32
C THR A 170 -8.91 -26.00 -24.31
N VAL A 171 -9.54 -26.38 -23.20
CA VAL A 171 -9.88 -25.45 -22.13
C VAL A 171 -8.63 -24.84 -21.51
N LYS A 172 -7.60 -25.64 -21.17
CA LYS A 172 -6.32 -25.13 -20.64
C LYS A 172 -5.66 -24.14 -21.60
N GLN A 173 -5.65 -24.44 -22.90
CA GLN A 173 -5.11 -23.55 -23.92
C GLN A 173 -5.90 -22.23 -24.00
N ARG A 174 -7.23 -22.29 -24.06
CA ARG A 174 -8.10 -21.11 -24.11
C ARG A 174 -8.00 -20.25 -22.84
N LEU A 175 -7.93 -20.86 -21.66
CA LEU A 175 -7.73 -20.16 -20.39
C LEU A 175 -6.35 -19.50 -20.31
N SER A 176 -5.29 -20.20 -20.73
CA SER A 176 -3.94 -19.65 -20.78
C SER A 176 -3.88 -18.43 -21.71
N ARG A 177 -4.44 -18.55 -22.92
CA ARG A 177 -4.50 -17.44 -23.89
C ARG A 177 -5.36 -16.28 -23.40
N GLY A 178 -6.54 -16.56 -22.83
CA GLY A 178 -7.42 -15.54 -22.24
C GLY A 178 -6.76 -14.77 -21.09
N ARG A 179 -6.02 -15.45 -20.20
CA ARG A 179 -5.27 -14.79 -19.12
C ARG A 179 -4.13 -13.90 -19.64
N ASN A 180 -3.47 -14.32 -20.72
CA ASN A 180 -2.44 -13.49 -21.36
C ASN A 180 -3.04 -12.23 -22.01
N LEU A 181 -4.19 -12.35 -22.67
CA LEU A 181 -4.93 -11.21 -23.22
C LEU A 181 -5.36 -10.23 -22.12
N LEU A 182 -5.90 -10.74 -21.00
CA LEU A 182 -6.21 -9.91 -19.83
C LEU A 182 -5.00 -9.14 -19.32
N LYS A 183 -3.85 -9.82 -19.19
CA LYS A 183 -2.62 -9.20 -18.69
C LYS A 183 -2.13 -8.08 -19.61
N GLN A 184 -2.19 -8.28 -20.92
CA GLN A 184 -1.80 -7.28 -21.92
C GLN A 184 -2.76 -6.08 -21.91
N ALA A 185 -4.06 -6.33 -21.94
CA ALA A 185 -5.07 -5.26 -21.91
C ALA A 185 -4.98 -4.43 -20.61
N MET A 186 -4.82 -5.08 -19.46
CA MET A 186 -4.65 -4.39 -18.18
C MET A 186 -3.37 -3.55 -18.14
N SER A 187 -2.27 -4.03 -18.73
CA SER A 187 -1.04 -3.23 -18.82
C SER A 187 -1.23 -1.96 -19.66
N HIS A 188 -1.98 -2.04 -20.77
CA HIS A 188 -2.30 -0.89 -21.60
C HIS A 188 -3.15 0.14 -20.84
N VAL A 189 -4.20 -0.32 -20.15
CA VAL A 189 -5.09 0.53 -19.34
C VAL A 189 -4.30 1.27 -18.24
N VAL A 190 -3.38 0.57 -17.56
CA VAL A 190 -2.54 1.18 -16.52
C VAL A 190 -1.56 2.20 -17.14
N GLU A 191 -0.93 1.87 -18.27
CA GLU A 191 -0.01 2.77 -18.95
C GLU A 191 -0.72 4.05 -19.43
N GLU A 192 -1.90 3.91 -20.00
CA GLU A 192 -2.72 5.01 -20.49
C GLU A 192 -3.24 5.88 -19.33
N GLY A 193 -3.71 5.27 -18.24
CA GLY A 193 -4.10 6.00 -17.03
C GLY A 193 -2.95 6.78 -16.39
N LEU A 194 -1.73 6.23 -16.40
CA LEU A 194 -0.53 6.92 -15.90
C LEU A 194 -0.03 8.02 -16.85
N LYS A 195 -0.27 7.90 -18.16
CA LYS A 195 0.05 8.97 -19.12
C LYS A 195 -0.85 10.18 -18.94
N HIS A 196 -2.14 9.96 -18.64
CA HIS A 196 -3.14 11.02 -18.45
C HIS A 196 -3.13 11.63 -17.04
N SER A 197 -2.43 11.04 -16.06
CA SER A 197 -2.31 11.58 -14.70
C SER A 197 -1.19 12.62 -14.51
N LYS A 198 -0.55 13.06 -15.60
CA LYS A 198 0.44 14.15 -15.53
C LYS A 198 -0.24 15.47 -15.12
N PRO A 199 0.27 16.19 -14.10
CA PRO A 199 -0.30 17.48 -13.72
C PRO A 199 -0.26 18.46 -14.89
N GLY A 200 -1.42 18.96 -15.31
CA GLY A 200 -1.56 19.88 -16.44
C GLY A 200 -1.32 21.35 -16.08
N ALA A 201 -1.51 22.24 -17.04
CA ALA A 201 -1.36 23.69 -16.87
C ALA A 201 -2.20 24.25 -15.70
N ALA A 202 -3.37 23.67 -15.42
CA ALA A 202 -4.22 24.05 -14.29
C ALA A 202 -3.53 23.87 -12.93
N PHE A 203 -2.79 22.77 -12.71
CA PHE A 203 -1.99 22.57 -11.49
C PHE A 203 -0.91 23.65 -11.37
N THR A 204 -0.25 23.98 -12.49
CA THR A 204 0.76 25.04 -12.53
C THR A 204 0.14 26.40 -12.20
N VAL A 205 -1.02 26.72 -12.76
CA VAL A 205 -1.76 27.96 -12.47
C VAL A 205 -2.19 28.01 -11.02
N SER A 206 -2.73 26.93 -10.45
CA SER A 206 -3.09 26.86 -9.02
C SER A 206 -1.89 27.04 -8.10
N VAL A 207 -0.73 26.46 -8.45
CA VAL A 207 0.52 26.69 -7.70
C VAL A 207 0.96 28.14 -7.84
N MET A 208 0.87 28.74 -9.03
CA MET A 208 1.25 30.13 -9.26
C MET A 208 0.32 31.13 -8.55
N THR A 209 -0.98 30.88 -8.47
CA THR A 209 -1.92 31.71 -7.71
C THR A 209 -1.72 31.56 -6.20
N LEU A 210 -1.45 30.34 -5.71
CA LEU A 210 -1.09 30.13 -4.30
C LEU A 210 0.23 30.81 -3.92
N ILE A 211 1.23 30.79 -4.80
CA ILE A 211 2.50 31.51 -4.60
C ILE A 211 2.29 33.02 -4.66
N SER A 212 1.41 33.52 -5.54
CA SER A 212 1.12 34.95 -5.66
C SER A 212 0.38 35.53 -4.44
N GLY A 213 -0.31 34.69 -3.67
CA GLY A 213 -0.95 35.06 -2.40
C GLY A 213 -0.03 35.00 -1.17
N ILE A 214 1.18 34.46 -1.31
CA ILE A 214 2.18 34.41 -0.24
C ILE A 214 3.12 35.60 -0.44
N SER A 215 3.11 36.56 0.49
CA SER A 215 4.12 37.62 0.50
C SER A 215 5.52 36.98 0.47
N PRO A 216 6.43 37.41 -0.42
CA PRO A 216 7.77 36.84 -0.44
C PRO A 216 8.40 36.99 0.95
N PRO A 217 9.17 36.00 1.43
CA PRO A 217 9.89 36.14 2.69
C PRO A 217 10.73 37.41 2.63
N ALA A 218 10.70 38.21 3.71
CA ALA A 218 11.22 39.57 3.82
C ALA A 218 12.74 39.76 3.58
N LYS A 219 13.40 38.81 2.92
CA LYS A 219 14.81 38.88 2.48
C LYS A 219 14.99 39.03 0.97
N ALA A 220 13.91 39.21 0.20
CA ALA A 220 14.00 39.51 -1.24
C ALA A 220 14.29 41.00 -1.55
N ALA A 221 14.19 41.90 -0.58
CA ALA A 221 14.41 43.34 -0.79
C ALA A 221 15.85 43.83 -0.51
N ALA A 222 16.76 42.97 -0.05
CA ALA A 222 18.09 43.40 0.42
C ALA A 222 19.28 42.72 -0.28
N ILE A 223 19.10 42.12 -1.46
CA ILE A 223 20.24 41.54 -2.21
C ILE A 223 20.19 42.01 -3.66
N GLY A 224 20.48 43.30 -3.84
CA GLY A 224 20.95 43.82 -5.13
C GLY A 224 22.37 43.34 -5.39
N THR A 225 22.58 42.80 -6.60
CA THR A 225 23.86 42.70 -7.30
C THR A 225 24.93 41.73 -6.79
N GLY A 226 24.66 40.41 -6.80
CA GLY A 226 25.78 39.45 -6.75
C GLY A 226 25.49 37.96 -6.66
N THR A 227 24.52 37.37 -7.38
CA THR A 227 24.15 35.96 -7.09
C THR A 227 23.64 35.11 -8.27
N ALA A 228 24.35 35.09 -9.41
CA ALA A 228 24.07 34.10 -10.47
C ALA A 228 24.45 32.64 -10.09
N LYS A 229 25.24 32.42 -9.02
CA LYS A 229 25.67 31.08 -8.55
C LYS A 229 24.84 30.48 -7.40
N LEU A 230 23.92 31.23 -6.79
CA LEU A 230 23.13 30.78 -5.62
C LEU A 230 21.83 30.03 -5.99
N GLY A 231 21.32 30.20 -7.21
CA GLY A 231 20.04 29.61 -7.64
C GLY A 231 20.07 28.09 -7.85
N SER A 232 21.22 27.51 -8.22
CA SER A 232 21.36 26.05 -8.40
C SER A 232 21.50 25.31 -7.06
N ALA A 233 22.27 25.88 -6.13
CA ALA A 233 22.40 25.37 -4.77
C ALA A 233 21.07 25.42 -4.01
N PHE A 234 20.24 26.44 -4.25
CA PHE A 234 18.92 26.59 -3.60
C PHE A 234 17.87 25.58 -4.10
N LYS A 235 17.91 25.19 -5.39
CA LYS A 235 17.07 24.12 -5.96
C LYS A 235 17.44 22.73 -5.40
N LEU A 236 18.73 22.48 -5.17
CA LEU A 236 19.19 21.22 -4.57
C LEU A 236 18.90 21.17 -3.07
N ALA A 237 19.03 22.31 -2.36
CA ALA A 237 18.65 22.44 -0.95
C ALA A 237 17.20 22.06 -0.71
N THR A 238 16.29 22.64 -1.49
CA THR A 238 14.85 22.43 -1.36
C THR A 238 14.48 20.98 -1.66
N LEU A 239 15.10 20.37 -2.68
CA LEU A 239 14.91 18.95 -3.01
C LEU A 239 15.40 18.02 -1.89
N LEU A 240 16.55 18.31 -1.27
CA LEU A 240 17.10 17.53 -0.15
C LEU A 240 16.29 17.70 1.14
N THR A 241 15.78 18.90 1.43
CA THR A 241 14.87 19.11 2.56
C THR A 241 13.56 18.35 2.41
N VAL A 242 13.03 18.31 1.18
CA VAL A 242 11.85 17.51 0.84
C VAL A 242 12.17 16.02 1.01
N LEU A 243 13.30 15.54 0.47
CA LEU A 243 13.74 14.14 0.61
C LEU A 243 13.93 13.71 2.08
N ALA A 244 14.42 14.58 2.95
CA ALA A 244 14.59 14.29 4.37
C ALA A 244 13.26 14.20 5.14
N VAL A 245 12.24 14.95 4.74
CA VAL A 245 10.88 14.82 5.29
C VAL A 245 10.21 13.54 4.75
N PHE A 246 10.43 13.23 3.47
CA PHE A 246 9.88 12.02 2.83
C PHE A 246 10.64 10.74 3.16
N SER A 247 11.87 10.79 3.69
CA SER A 247 12.64 9.60 4.04
C SER A 247 11.96 8.76 5.12
N GLY A 248 11.21 9.40 6.04
CA GLY A 248 10.37 8.72 7.02
C GLY A 248 9.21 7.94 6.36
N PHE A 249 8.54 8.53 5.36
CA PHE A 249 7.49 7.86 4.60
C PHE A 249 8.03 6.70 3.76
N ILE A 250 9.16 6.91 3.07
CA ILE A 250 9.81 5.90 2.24
C ILE A 250 10.29 4.72 3.09
N SER A 251 10.89 5.00 4.25
CA SER A 251 11.31 3.97 5.22
C SER A 251 10.11 3.18 5.75
N SER A 252 9.03 3.86 6.14
CA SER A 252 7.78 3.22 6.58
C SER A 252 7.13 2.37 5.49
N PHE A 253 7.20 2.79 4.22
CA PHE A 253 6.72 1.99 3.08
C PHE A 253 7.52 0.69 2.91
N PHE A 254 8.86 0.77 2.91
CA PHE A 254 9.70 -0.43 2.85
C PHE A 254 9.55 -1.32 4.08
N GLY A 255 9.38 -0.73 5.26
CA GLY A 255 9.10 -1.43 6.51
C GLY A 255 7.77 -2.19 6.47
N LEU A 256 6.69 -1.53 6.02
CA LEU A 256 5.38 -2.17 5.83
C LEU A 256 5.46 -3.31 4.82
N ARG A 257 6.10 -3.07 3.66
CA ARG A 257 6.29 -4.09 2.64
C ARG A 257 7.07 -5.31 3.17
N ALA A 258 8.17 -5.06 3.86
CA ALA A 258 8.96 -6.10 4.50
C ALA A 258 8.14 -6.85 5.57
N GLY A 259 7.35 -6.16 6.38
CA GLY A 259 6.46 -6.76 7.37
C GLY A 259 5.42 -7.69 6.73
N LEU A 260 4.73 -7.23 5.69
CA LEU A 260 3.73 -8.00 4.96
C LEU A 260 4.30 -9.22 4.23
N ASP A 261 5.55 -9.14 3.75
CA ASP A 261 6.25 -10.28 3.14
C ASP A 261 6.67 -11.34 4.18
N LYS A 262 6.85 -10.95 5.44
CA LYS A 262 7.16 -11.88 6.56
C LYS A 262 5.90 -12.50 7.16
N SER A 263 4.76 -11.81 7.12
CA SER A 263 3.53 -12.30 7.73
C SER A 263 3.05 -13.62 7.11
N ARG A 264 2.62 -14.55 7.96
CA ARG A 264 2.07 -15.86 7.59
C ARG A 264 0.56 -15.92 7.75
N THR A 265 0.03 -15.26 8.78
CA THR A 265 -1.40 -15.25 9.08
C THR A 265 -2.04 -13.91 8.75
N GLN A 266 -3.37 -13.90 8.60
CA GLN A 266 -4.11 -12.64 8.42
C GLN A 266 -4.01 -11.74 9.65
N GLN A 267 -3.89 -12.30 10.86
CA GLN A 267 -3.77 -11.51 12.09
C GLN A 267 -2.41 -10.79 12.14
N GLU A 268 -1.31 -11.46 11.78
CA GLU A 268 0.02 -10.83 11.66
C GLU A 268 0.01 -9.67 10.65
N ARG A 269 -0.66 -9.85 9.50
CA ARG A 269 -0.82 -8.77 8.50
C ARG A 269 -1.61 -7.60 9.05
N ARG A 270 -2.75 -7.85 9.69
CA ARG A 270 -3.59 -6.79 10.30
C ARG A 270 -2.82 -6.03 11.37
N LEU A 271 -2.07 -6.72 12.24
CA LEU A 271 -1.27 -6.07 13.28
C LEU A 271 -0.15 -5.20 12.67
N THR A 272 0.51 -5.69 11.62
CA THR A 272 1.55 -4.93 10.89
C THR A 272 0.97 -3.65 10.29
N ILE A 273 -0.17 -3.74 9.58
CA ILE A 273 -0.85 -2.58 8.99
C ILE A 273 -1.31 -1.61 10.08
N LYS A 274 -2.01 -2.10 11.11
CA LYS A 274 -2.48 -1.29 12.24
C LYS A 274 -1.35 -0.52 12.91
N SER A 275 -0.19 -1.15 13.10
CA SER A 275 0.97 -0.52 13.73
C SER A 275 1.49 0.64 12.88
N VAL A 276 1.67 0.44 11.58
CA VAL A 276 2.13 1.49 10.66
C VAL A 276 1.12 2.64 10.57
N VAL A 277 -0.18 2.33 10.45
CA VAL A 277 -1.24 3.35 10.45
C VAL A 277 -1.23 4.16 11.75
N LEU A 278 -1.06 3.51 12.90
CA LEU A 278 -1.00 4.19 14.20
C LEU A 278 0.18 5.16 14.30
N PHE A 279 1.37 4.80 13.79
CA PHE A 279 2.50 5.74 13.70
C PHE A 279 2.16 6.96 12.83
N PHE A 280 1.50 6.76 11.67
CA PHE A 280 1.10 7.87 10.80
C PHE A 280 0.05 8.77 11.43
N VAL A 281 -0.98 8.21 12.08
CA VAL A 281 -2.01 8.98 12.76
C VAL A 281 -1.40 9.81 13.90
N VAL A 282 -0.56 9.20 14.73
CA VAL A 282 0.14 9.89 15.83
C VAL A 282 1.01 11.03 15.30
N THR A 283 1.74 10.80 14.20
CA THR A 283 2.56 11.83 13.54
C THR A 283 1.69 12.97 12.98
N PHE A 284 0.58 12.63 12.31
CA PHE A 284 -0.32 13.62 11.71
C PHE A 284 -0.98 14.51 12.77
N VAL A 285 -1.50 13.90 13.84
CA VAL A 285 -2.07 14.62 14.99
C VAL A 285 -1.04 15.54 15.61
N TYR A 286 0.20 15.07 15.77
CA TYR A 286 1.29 15.89 16.28
C TYR A 286 1.59 17.11 15.39
N ILE A 287 1.70 16.92 14.07
CA ILE A 287 1.94 18.01 13.11
C ILE A 287 0.79 19.01 13.15
N ALA A 288 -0.46 18.54 13.09
CA ALA A 288 -1.64 19.39 13.14
C ALA A 288 -1.70 20.21 14.45
N ALA A 289 -1.39 19.59 15.59
CA ALA A 289 -1.33 20.26 16.88
C ALA A 289 -0.22 21.34 16.91
N MET A 290 0.97 21.07 16.35
CA MET A 290 2.04 22.06 16.25
C MET A 290 1.63 23.28 15.41
N PHE A 291 0.99 23.06 14.25
CA PHE A 291 0.49 24.16 13.41
C PHE A 291 -0.63 24.95 14.10
N GLY A 292 -1.57 24.27 14.77
CA GLY A 292 -2.64 24.91 15.53
C GLY A 292 -2.11 25.77 16.67
N LEU A 293 -1.18 25.23 17.48
CA LEU A 293 -0.53 25.99 18.55
C LEU A 293 0.21 27.21 17.98
N LYS A 294 0.90 27.07 16.85
CA LYS A 294 1.63 28.17 16.22
C LYS A 294 0.68 29.29 15.79
N ALA A 295 -0.44 28.93 15.16
CA ALA A 295 -1.46 29.91 14.75
C ALA A 295 -2.03 30.67 15.96
N ILE A 296 -2.29 29.98 17.06
CA ILE A 296 -2.78 30.60 18.31
C ILE A 296 -1.72 31.54 18.89
N ALA A 297 -0.45 31.13 18.95
CA ALA A 297 0.64 31.93 19.51
C ALA A 297 0.91 33.21 18.71
N VAL A 298 0.88 33.12 17.37
CA VAL A 298 1.09 34.30 16.49
C VAL A 298 -0.05 35.31 16.65
N ASN A 299 -1.29 34.85 16.84
CA ASN A 299 -2.45 35.73 17.00
C ASN A 299 -2.60 36.30 18.42
N ASN A 300 -1.92 35.72 19.42
CA ASN A 300 -2.04 36.12 20.83
C ASN A 300 -0.65 36.33 21.45
N PRO A 301 -0.03 37.51 21.28
CA PRO A 301 1.33 37.77 21.75
C PRO A 301 1.53 37.54 23.26
N SER A 302 0.50 37.79 24.08
CA SER A 302 0.54 37.56 25.53
C SER A 302 0.71 36.09 25.92
N LEU A 303 0.38 35.15 25.03
CA LEU A 303 0.42 33.71 25.27
C LEU A 303 1.64 33.01 24.64
N ILE A 304 2.55 33.75 24.00
CA ILE A 304 3.73 33.18 23.32
C ILE A 304 4.53 32.26 24.25
N THR A 305 4.86 32.76 25.45
CA THR A 305 5.66 32.02 26.43
C THR A 305 4.99 30.72 26.90
N PRO A 306 3.75 30.73 27.45
CA PRO A 306 3.11 29.49 27.89
C PRO A 306 2.84 28.51 26.75
N ILE A 307 2.48 28.99 25.54
CA ILE A 307 2.27 28.11 24.39
C ILE A 307 3.59 27.48 23.93
N THR A 308 4.69 28.22 23.97
CA THR A 308 6.03 27.69 23.63
C THR A 308 6.41 26.56 24.57
N TYR A 309 6.23 26.73 25.89
CA TYR A 309 6.47 25.65 26.86
C TYR A 309 5.53 24.45 26.62
N GLY A 310 4.26 24.70 26.33
CA GLY A 310 3.30 23.65 25.94
C GLY A 310 3.72 22.88 24.69
N ALA A 311 4.25 23.58 23.68
CA ALA A 311 4.79 22.96 22.47
C ALA A 311 6.00 22.06 22.78
N GLN A 312 6.91 22.49 23.66
CA GLN A 312 8.05 21.64 24.07
C GLN A 312 7.60 20.41 24.87
N LEU A 313 6.62 20.54 25.75
CA LEU A 313 6.02 19.42 26.45
C LEU A 313 5.39 18.42 25.48
N LEU A 314 4.70 18.91 24.44
CA LEU A 314 4.13 18.06 23.39
C LEU A 314 5.22 17.28 22.65
N ILE A 315 6.42 17.84 22.44
CA ILE A 315 7.57 17.11 21.86
C ILE A 315 7.98 15.94 22.75
N LEU A 316 8.08 16.14 24.07
CA LEU A 316 8.42 15.07 25.00
C LEU A 316 7.36 13.98 25.01
N VAL A 317 6.07 14.35 25.00
CA VAL A 317 4.95 13.41 24.93
C VAL A 317 5.02 12.58 23.65
N ILE A 318 5.26 13.19 22.49
CA ILE A 318 5.36 12.46 21.22
C ILE A 318 6.61 11.57 21.18
N ALA A 319 7.74 12.01 21.74
CA ALA A 319 8.96 11.20 21.84
C ALA A 319 8.72 9.94 22.66
N CYS A 320 8.14 10.10 23.85
CA CYS A 320 7.76 8.99 24.73
C CYS A 320 6.74 8.07 24.06
N SER A 321 5.74 8.63 23.37
CA SER A 321 4.73 7.87 22.63
C SER A 321 5.36 7.01 21.54
N PHE A 322 6.31 7.53 20.77
CA PHE A 322 7.02 6.77 19.73
C PHE A 322 7.84 5.62 20.32
N VAL A 323 8.59 5.88 21.39
CA VAL A 323 9.39 4.84 22.08
C VAL A 323 8.47 3.74 22.62
N TRP A 324 7.40 4.13 23.32
CA TRP A 324 6.41 3.20 23.87
C TRP A 324 5.68 2.41 22.77
N LEU A 325 5.24 3.07 21.71
CA LEU A 325 4.55 2.43 20.59
C LEU A 325 5.46 1.41 19.88
N THR A 326 6.73 1.74 19.72
CA THR A 326 7.74 0.83 19.16
C THR A 326 7.90 -0.42 20.03
N GLN A 327 8.07 -0.24 21.34
CA GLN A 327 8.18 -1.36 22.28
C GLN A 327 6.91 -2.21 22.32
N ARG A 328 5.74 -1.58 22.38
CA ARG A 328 4.43 -2.24 22.38
C ARG A 328 4.21 -3.04 21.10
N MET A 329 4.56 -2.49 19.94
CA MET A 329 4.47 -3.17 18.65
C MET A 329 5.37 -4.42 18.63
N LEU A 330 6.64 -4.30 19.05
CA LEU A 330 7.57 -5.41 19.08
C LEU A 330 7.11 -6.52 20.03
N TYR A 331 6.60 -6.16 21.21
CA TYR A 331 6.03 -7.10 22.16
C TYR A 331 4.78 -7.79 21.63
N ALA A 332 3.80 -7.02 21.13
CA ALA A 332 2.55 -7.54 20.58
C ALA A 332 2.78 -8.48 19.39
N MET A 333 3.80 -8.22 18.58
CA MET A 333 4.15 -9.11 17.47
C MET A 333 4.72 -10.45 17.96
N ARG A 334 5.61 -10.42 18.96
CA ARG A 334 6.20 -11.64 19.55
C ARG A 334 5.12 -12.51 20.20
N THR A 335 4.21 -11.90 20.96
CA THR A 335 3.13 -12.62 21.63
C THR A 335 2.12 -13.18 20.63
N LEU A 336 1.68 -12.38 19.64
CA LEU A 336 0.77 -12.85 18.59
C LEU A 336 1.37 -14.04 17.84
N ARG A 337 2.64 -13.96 17.46
CA ARG A 337 3.32 -15.01 16.71
C ARG A 337 3.47 -16.31 17.51
N ALA A 338 3.69 -16.21 18.82
CA ALA A 338 3.70 -17.37 19.72
C ALA A 338 2.33 -18.06 19.78
N HIS A 339 1.24 -17.29 19.86
CA HIS A 339 -0.13 -17.83 19.82
C HIS A 339 -0.41 -18.48 18.46
N GLU A 340 -0.08 -17.81 17.36
CA GLU A 340 -0.32 -18.30 16.00
C GLU A 340 0.42 -19.61 15.70
N ARG A 341 1.61 -19.82 16.28
CA ARG A 341 2.29 -21.13 16.17
C ARG A 341 1.56 -22.27 16.87
N ILE A 342 0.87 -21.99 17.97
CA ILE A 342 0.11 -23.01 18.72
C ILE A 342 -1.20 -23.32 17.99
N PHE A 343 -1.93 -22.29 17.54
CA PHE A 343 -3.26 -22.46 16.96
C PHE A 343 -3.24 -22.73 15.45
N ASN A 344 -2.24 -22.24 14.72
CA ASN A 344 -2.11 -22.38 13.26
C ASN A 344 -0.72 -22.92 12.86
N PRO A 345 -0.30 -24.11 13.35
CA PRO A 345 1.06 -24.64 13.13
C PRO A 345 1.37 -24.86 11.64
N GLU A 346 0.36 -25.18 10.83
CA GLU A 346 0.44 -25.36 9.38
C GLU A 346 1.09 -24.16 8.67
N ALA A 347 0.78 -22.93 9.13
CA ALA A 347 1.28 -21.70 8.53
C ALA A 347 2.79 -21.49 8.73
N PHE A 348 3.42 -22.23 9.65
CA PHE A 348 4.82 -22.09 10.05
C PHE A 348 5.69 -23.30 9.69
N ARG A 349 5.18 -24.24 8.88
CA ARG A 349 5.93 -25.45 8.48
C ARG A 349 7.15 -25.16 7.61
N HIS A 350 7.21 -23.99 6.96
CA HIS A 350 8.28 -23.66 6.04
C HIS A 350 9.64 -23.57 6.75
N ASN A 351 10.72 -24.07 6.12
CA ASN A 351 12.09 -24.03 6.68
C ASN A 351 12.58 -22.62 7.04
N ALA A 352 12.01 -21.58 6.44
CA ALA A 352 12.32 -20.19 6.77
C ALA A 352 11.68 -19.71 8.09
N ASP A 353 10.71 -20.44 8.62
CA ASP A 353 9.98 -20.09 9.84
C ASP A 353 10.43 -20.90 11.05
N GLN A 354 11.31 -21.89 10.86
CA GLN A 354 11.87 -22.73 11.94
C GLN A 354 12.94 -21.97 12.77
N PRO A 355 13.05 -22.25 14.08
CA PRO A 355 14.11 -21.69 14.93
C PRO A 355 15.52 -22.02 14.37
N GLY A 356 16.45 -21.06 14.45
CA GLY A 356 17.83 -21.25 13.96
C GLY A 356 17.98 -21.33 12.44
N SER A 357 16.93 -21.06 11.66
CA SER A 357 17.01 -21.07 10.20
C SER A 357 17.94 -19.97 9.66
N LYS A 358 18.94 -20.37 8.86
CA LYS A 358 19.86 -19.46 8.13
C LYS A 358 19.16 -18.50 7.17
N ARG A 359 17.85 -18.68 6.93
CA ARG A 359 17.04 -17.73 6.16
C ARG A 359 16.50 -16.58 7.01
N ARG A 360 16.26 -16.80 8.31
CA ARG A 360 15.79 -15.79 9.26
C ARG A 360 16.87 -14.81 9.66
N GLU A 361 18.10 -15.26 9.69
CA GLU A 361 19.25 -14.45 10.10
C GLU A 361 20.46 -14.71 9.22
N TYR A 362 21.37 -13.75 9.20
CA TYR A 362 22.67 -13.86 8.56
C TYR A 362 23.72 -13.38 9.55
N ILE A 363 24.65 -14.27 9.88
CA ILE A 363 25.80 -13.98 10.72
C ILE A 363 27.05 -14.26 9.88
N SER A 364 27.93 -13.28 9.75
CA SER A 364 29.17 -13.43 9.00
C SER A 364 30.12 -14.41 9.68
N ARG A 365 30.84 -15.20 8.90
CA ARG A 365 31.93 -16.05 9.40
C ARG A 365 33.14 -15.25 9.87
N LEU A 366 33.37 -14.09 9.25
CA LEU A 366 34.45 -13.20 9.63
C LEU A 366 34.10 -12.53 10.96
N GLN A 367 34.99 -12.70 11.94
CA GLN A 367 34.88 -12.13 13.28
C GLN A 367 36.08 -11.22 13.53
N LEU A 368 35.83 -10.05 14.08
CA LEU A 368 36.83 -9.08 14.52
C LEU A 368 36.70 -8.96 16.03
N PHE A 369 37.77 -9.28 16.75
CA PHE A 369 37.81 -9.29 18.22
C PHE A 369 36.72 -10.18 18.86
N GLY A 370 36.44 -11.35 18.26
CA GLY A 370 35.41 -12.27 18.73
C GLY A 370 33.96 -11.84 18.44
N VAL A 371 33.77 -10.70 17.74
CA VAL A 371 32.46 -10.18 17.36
C VAL A 371 32.26 -10.35 15.85
N PRO A 372 31.11 -10.86 15.37
CA PRO A 372 30.86 -11.00 13.95
C PRO A 372 30.89 -9.65 13.24
N LEU A 373 31.49 -9.61 12.04
CA LEU A 373 31.53 -8.40 11.22
C LEU A 373 30.11 -7.93 10.84
N VAL A 374 29.22 -8.84 10.47
CA VAL A 374 27.87 -8.53 10.00
C VAL A 374 26.85 -9.48 10.63
N HIS A 375 25.80 -8.93 11.24
CA HIS A 375 24.67 -9.68 11.78
C HIS A 375 23.34 -9.02 11.38
N PHE A 376 22.57 -9.65 10.49
CA PHE A 376 21.26 -9.16 10.05
C PHE A 376 20.12 -10.15 10.28
N GLN A 377 19.01 -9.65 10.80
CA GLN A 377 17.77 -10.38 10.98
C GLN A 377 16.72 -9.99 9.94
N PHE A 378 16.17 -11.01 9.28
CA PHE A 378 15.17 -10.93 8.22
C PHE A 378 13.82 -11.55 8.63
N GLY A 379 13.78 -12.40 9.66
CA GLY A 379 12.55 -12.95 10.22
C GLY A 379 11.64 -11.89 10.89
N MET A 380 10.43 -12.29 11.26
CA MET A 380 9.61 -11.56 12.24
C MET A 380 10.06 -11.95 13.66
N PRO A 381 10.10 -10.99 14.60
CA PRO A 381 10.66 -11.20 15.93
C PRO A 381 9.88 -12.24 16.72
N GLU A 382 10.60 -13.14 17.38
CA GLU A 382 10.05 -14.17 18.27
C GLU A 382 10.62 -14.07 19.69
N HIS A 383 9.99 -14.75 20.65
CA HIS A 383 10.46 -14.79 22.04
C HIS A 383 11.81 -15.48 22.19
N THR A 384 12.14 -16.40 21.29
CA THR A 384 13.42 -17.13 21.27
C THR A 384 14.54 -16.34 20.60
N ASP A 385 14.22 -15.28 19.87
CA ASP A 385 15.21 -14.52 19.11
C ASP A 385 15.99 -13.59 20.05
N THR A 386 17.32 -13.65 19.97
CA THR A 386 18.20 -12.69 20.64
C THR A 386 18.35 -11.43 19.77
N PRO A 387 18.73 -10.28 20.35
CA PRO A 387 19.02 -9.09 19.56
C PRO A 387 20.19 -9.29 18.58
N ALA A 388 20.14 -8.63 17.43
CA ALA A 388 21.25 -8.66 16.48
C ALA A 388 22.47 -7.95 17.06
N TYR A 389 23.60 -8.63 17.16
CA TYR A 389 24.87 -8.10 17.68
C TYR A 389 26.03 -8.35 16.70
N GLY A 390 26.80 -7.30 16.39
CA GLY A 390 27.94 -7.37 15.47
C GLY A 390 28.64 -6.02 15.27
N TRP A 391 29.66 -5.95 14.41
CA TRP A 391 30.24 -4.67 13.97
C TRP A 391 29.22 -3.85 13.17
N ILE A 392 28.53 -4.53 12.25
CA ILE A 392 27.38 -4.03 11.49
C ILE A 392 26.18 -4.91 11.83
N ALA A 393 25.24 -4.36 12.59
CA ALA A 393 24.05 -5.09 13.06
C ALA A 393 22.77 -4.55 12.41
N GLY A 394 21.80 -5.43 12.11
CA GLY A 394 20.50 -4.99 11.62
C GLY A 394 19.34 -5.91 12.01
N GLY A 395 18.21 -5.35 12.44
CA GLY A 395 17.09 -6.17 12.91
C GLY A 395 15.99 -5.41 13.64
N SER A 396 15.13 -6.13 14.36
CA SER A 396 14.10 -5.47 15.19
C SER A 396 14.74 -4.74 16.40
N GLN A 397 15.76 -5.37 16.99
CA GLN A 397 16.66 -4.81 17.99
C GLN A 397 18.09 -5.11 17.52
N ALA A 398 18.90 -4.07 17.35
CA ALA A 398 20.24 -4.17 16.78
C ALA A 398 21.26 -3.37 17.62
N TYR A 399 22.32 -4.04 18.01
CA TYR A 399 23.44 -3.51 18.79
C TYR A 399 24.72 -3.65 17.95
N GLY A 400 25.22 -2.53 17.46
CA GLY A 400 26.38 -2.44 16.58
C GLY A 400 27.59 -1.84 17.29
N LEU A 401 28.79 -2.39 17.08
CA LEU A 401 30.02 -1.73 17.53
C LEU A 401 30.39 -0.53 16.64
N LEU A 402 30.03 -0.57 15.35
CA LEU A 402 30.25 0.54 14.40
C LEU A 402 28.92 1.07 13.88
N PHE A 403 28.06 0.17 13.41
CA PHE A 403 26.81 0.52 12.75
C PHE A 403 25.65 -0.37 13.19
N ALA A 404 24.48 0.24 13.46
CA ALA A 404 23.24 -0.48 13.74
C ALA A 404 22.06 0.07 12.91
N TRP A 405 21.23 -0.83 12.38
CA TRP A 405 20.04 -0.47 11.60
C TRP A 405 18.78 -1.23 12.05
N GLY A 406 17.66 -0.53 12.28
CA GLY A 406 16.37 -1.21 12.45
C GLY A 406 15.34 -0.56 13.36
N GLY A 407 14.57 -1.37 14.11
CA GLY A 407 13.52 -0.86 15.00
C GLY A 407 14.10 -0.05 16.16
N VAL A 408 14.85 -0.74 17.01
CA VAL A 408 15.72 -0.14 18.04
C VAL A 408 17.17 -0.39 17.63
N ALA A 409 17.94 0.68 17.41
CA ALA A 409 19.32 0.61 16.93
C ALA A 409 20.27 1.35 17.89
N VAL A 410 21.32 0.67 18.35
CA VAL A 410 22.31 1.24 19.26
C VAL A 410 23.71 0.98 18.71
N ALA A 411 24.41 2.04 18.31
CA ALA A 411 25.77 2.01 17.76
C ALA A 411 26.33 3.44 17.62
N PRO A 412 27.66 3.64 17.46
CA PRO A 412 28.21 4.96 17.15
C PRO A 412 27.53 5.62 15.96
N ILE A 413 27.25 4.87 14.89
CA ILE A 413 26.37 5.30 13.78
C ILE A 413 25.11 4.44 13.80
N SER A 414 23.96 5.02 14.13
CA SER A 414 22.70 4.26 14.26
C SER A 414 21.58 4.84 13.42
N VAL A 415 20.81 3.94 12.79
CA VAL A 415 19.67 4.30 11.93
C VAL A 415 18.44 3.47 12.33
N GLY A 416 17.34 4.11 12.75
CA GLY A 416 16.16 3.32 13.15
C GLY A 416 14.92 4.11 13.56
N ILE A 417 13.90 3.42 14.09
CA ILE A 417 12.74 4.12 14.68
C ILE A 417 13.19 4.80 15.97
N VAL A 418 13.87 4.04 16.84
CA VAL A 418 14.57 4.55 18.03
C VAL A 418 16.06 4.29 17.83
N ALA A 419 16.85 5.35 17.72
CA ALA A 419 18.28 5.27 17.43
C ALA A 419 19.11 5.93 18.54
N MET A 420 20.20 5.29 18.97
CA MET A 420 21.10 5.78 20.01
C MET A 420 22.57 5.64 19.59
N GLY A 421 23.35 6.72 19.68
CA GLY A 421 24.72 6.73 19.15
C GLY A 421 25.45 8.06 19.23
N VAL A 422 26.56 8.15 18.49
CA VAL A 422 27.27 9.42 18.26
C VAL A 422 26.58 10.18 17.13
N ILE A 423 26.33 9.50 16.02
CA ILE A 423 25.56 10.00 14.87
C ILE A 423 24.30 9.15 14.76
N THR A 424 23.13 9.78 14.85
CA THR A 424 21.86 9.06 14.80
C THR A 424 20.93 9.59 13.73
N VAL A 425 20.18 8.67 13.13
CA VAL A 425 19.13 8.96 12.16
C VAL A 425 17.89 8.17 12.53
N GLY A 426 16.77 8.82 12.87
CA GLY A 426 15.57 8.05 13.18
C GLY A 426 14.28 8.83 13.38
N ALA A 427 13.23 8.12 13.78
CA ALA A 427 12.02 8.81 14.23
C ALA A 427 12.28 9.50 15.58
N VAL A 428 12.95 8.80 16.50
CA VAL A 428 13.50 9.35 17.74
C VAL A 428 15.00 9.01 17.79
N GLY A 429 15.84 10.04 17.72
CA GLY A 429 17.29 9.91 17.77
C GLY A 429 17.88 10.47 19.07
N PHE A 430 18.85 9.75 19.64
CA PHE A 430 19.63 10.18 20.80
C PHE A 430 21.12 10.13 20.48
N GLY A 431 21.79 11.27 20.37
CA GLY A 431 23.24 11.27 20.12
C GLY A 431 23.91 12.62 20.05
N ILE A 432 25.23 12.64 19.86
CA ILE A 432 26.00 13.90 19.76
C ILE A 432 25.52 14.71 18.55
N ILE A 433 25.39 14.05 17.40
CA ILE A 433 24.78 14.58 16.18
C ILE A 433 23.53 13.75 15.90
N SER A 434 22.37 14.29 16.23
CA SER A 434 21.11 13.57 16.10
C SER A 434 20.27 14.14 14.97
N THR A 435 19.72 13.27 14.12
CA THR A 435 18.81 13.66 13.04
C THR A 435 17.53 12.83 13.05
N GLY A 436 16.36 13.45 12.79
CA GLY A 436 15.12 12.68 12.80
C GLY A 436 13.81 13.45 12.80
N THR A 437 12.70 12.74 13.06
CA THR A 437 11.44 13.41 13.40
C THR A 437 11.58 14.13 14.72
N ILE A 438 12.17 13.47 15.73
CA ILE A 438 12.54 14.02 17.02
C ILE A 438 14.01 13.71 17.25
N ALA A 439 14.84 14.74 17.26
CA ALA A 439 16.28 14.61 17.49
C ALA A 439 16.65 15.14 18.88
N ILE A 440 17.45 14.37 19.62
CA ILE A 440 17.90 14.72 20.97
C ILE A 440 19.43 14.62 21.05
N GLY A 441 20.10 15.72 21.37
CA GLY A 441 21.50 15.72 21.82
C GLY A 441 22.29 16.97 21.49
N LEU A 442 23.61 16.92 21.26
CA LEU A 442 24.43 18.15 21.27
C LEU A 442 24.11 19.06 20.07
N LEU A 443 24.13 18.48 18.86
CA LEU A 443 23.66 19.06 17.62
C LEU A 443 22.44 18.27 17.15
N ALA A 444 21.26 18.87 17.23
CA ALA A 444 20.00 18.21 16.91
C ALA A 444 19.34 18.81 15.67
N PHE A 445 18.96 17.95 14.72
CA PHE A 445 18.34 18.31 13.44
C PHE A 445 17.05 17.53 13.22
N GLY A 446 15.92 18.18 12.94
CA GLY A 446 14.72 17.39 12.69
C GLY A 446 13.43 18.13 12.37
N ALA A 447 12.32 17.39 12.41
CA ALA A 447 11.01 18.04 12.50
C ALA A 447 10.90 18.75 13.86
N SER A 448 11.39 18.10 14.90
CA SER A 448 11.59 18.65 16.23
C SER A 448 12.96 18.28 16.79
N ALA A 449 13.57 19.20 17.52
CA ALA A 449 14.95 19.06 17.99
C ALA A 449 15.09 19.56 19.44
N LEU A 450 15.78 18.77 20.28
CA LEU A 450 16.20 19.17 21.61
C LEU A 450 17.71 19.02 21.70
N GLY A 451 18.42 20.08 22.10
CA GLY A 451 19.86 19.98 22.15
C GLY A 451 20.62 21.16 22.73
N TYR A 452 21.95 21.14 22.57
CA TYR A 452 22.77 22.30 22.88
C TYR A 452 22.61 23.37 21.79
N LYS A 453 22.75 22.96 20.52
CA LYS A 453 22.24 23.69 19.35
C LYS A 453 21.17 22.86 18.64
N ALA A 454 20.00 23.46 18.42
CA ALA A 454 18.86 22.76 17.87
C ALA A 454 18.34 23.45 16.60
N TYR A 455 18.12 22.67 15.55
CA TYR A 455 17.63 23.12 14.25
C TYR A 455 16.45 22.27 13.84
N ALA A 456 15.28 22.87 13.68
CA ALA A 456 14.07 22.11 13.40
C ALA A 456 13.11 22.79 12.42
N SER A 457 12.23 22.03 11.78
CA SER A 457 11.17 22.62 10.95
C SER A 457 9.96 23.08 11.76
N LEU A 458 9.57 22.34 12.82
CA LEU A 458 8.38 22.61 13.64
C LEU A 458 8.73 23.21 15.00
N SER A 459 9.61 22.58 15.76
CA SER A 459 9.99 23.07 17.08
C SER A 459 11.41 22.73 17.49
N ALA A 460 12.17 23.70 17.99
CA ALA A 460 13.53 23.54 18.47
C ALA A 460 13.66 24.03 19.91
N THR A 461 14.29 23.22 20.76
CA THR A 461 14.77 23.62 22.09
C THR A 461 16.28 23.49 22.13
N GLY A 462 16.97 24.61 22.29
CA GLY A 462 18.43 24.70 22.40
C GLY A 462 18.86 25.14 23.80
N TRP A 463 19.97 24.64 24.30
CA TRP A 463 20.59 25.25 25.49
C TRP A 463 21.24 26.59 25.12
N GLU A 464 22.10 26.62 24.11
CA GLU A 464 22.73 27.84 23.60
C GLU A 464 21.83 28.51 22.56
N SER A 465 21.50 27.77 21.49
CA SER A 465 20.81 28.34 20.34
C SER A 465 19.74 27.42 19.76
N ALA A 466 18.60 27.99 19.36
CA ALA A 466 17.52 27.28 18.68
C ALA A 466 17.08 28.01 17.41
N PHE A 467 16.92 27.26 16.32
CA PHE A 467 16.35 27.74 15.08
C PHE A 467 15.20 26.84 14.63
N SER A 468 14.02 27.43 14.38
CA SER A 468 12.94 26.68 13.76
C SER A 468 11.95 27.50 12.94
N GLY A 469 11.22 26.78 12.07
CA GLY A 469 10.07 27.31 11.32
C GLY A 469 8.77 27.44 12.13
N GLY A 470 8.78 27.08 13.42
CA GLY A 470 7.63 27.18 14.32
C GLY A 470 8.05 27.75 15.68
N PHE A 471 8.24 26.88 16.67
CA PHE A 471 8.60 27.25 18.04
C PHE A 471 10.11 27.15 18.28
N SER A 472 10.73 28.19 18.81
CA SER A 472 12.16 28.20 19.14
C SER A 472 12.35 28.62 20.58
N LEU A 473 12.88 27.73 21.41
CA LEU A 473 13.18 28.00 22.81
C LEU A 473 14.68 27.84 23.04
N ALA A 474 15.35 28.88 23.53
CA ALA A 474 16.75 28.78 23.94
C ALA A 474 17.09 29.70 25.10
N LYS A 475 18.25 29.49 25.74
CA LYS A 475 18.74 30.40 26.77
C LYS A 475 19.33 31.68 26.15
N GLU A 476 20.26 31.53 25.21
CA GLU A 476 20.97 32.67 24.63
C GLU A 476 20.28 33.17 23.36
N ALA A 477 20.13 32.34 22.32
CA ALA A 477 19.65 32.80 21.00
C ALA A 477 18.52 31.94 20.42
N ALA A 478 17.40 32.56 20.05
CA ALA A 478 16.32 31.88 19.34
C ALA A 478 15.92 32.62 18.06
N VAL A 479 15.79 31.88 16.97
CA VAL A 479 15.37 32.42 15.67
C VAL A 479 14.19 31.62 15.14
N GLY A 480 13.05 32.28 14.94
CA GLY A 480 11.84 31.67 14.43
C GLY A 480 10.58 32.53 14.62
N PRO A 481 9.43 32.09 14.05
CA PRO A 481 8.17 32.82 14.14
C PRO A 481 7.65 32.99 15.58
N VAL A 482 7.82 31.97 16.42
CA VAL A 482 7.48 32.00 17.84
C VAL A 482 8.76 31.65 18.60
N ALA A 483 9.41 32.64 19.19
CA ALA A 483 10.74 32.48 19.76
C ALA A 483 10.85 33.06 21.18
N VAL A 484 11.54 32.34 22.06
CA VAL A 484 11.79 32.72 23.46
C VAL A 484 13.26 32.46 23.77
N ALA A 485 14.02 33.53 23.96
CA ALA A 485 15.43 33.51 24.41
C ALA A 485 15.85 34.91 24.88
N ARG A 486 17.11 35.05 25.31
CA ARG A 486 17.72 36.36 25.62
C ARG A 486 17.83 37.25 24.37
N TYR A 487 18.26 36.67 23.26
CA TYR A 487 18.35 37.30 21.94
C TYR A 487 17.36 36.61 20.99
N VAL A 488 16.44 37.40 20.41
CA VAL A 488 15.34 36.87 19.59
C VAL A 488 15.30 37.59 18.25
N ASN A 489 15.45 36.83 17.16
CA ASN A 489 15.33 37.33 15.79
C ASN A 489 16.18 38.58 15.45
N ASP A 490 17.26 38.81 16.18
CA ASP A 490 18.23 39.89 15.95
C ASP A 490 19.53 39.36 15.30
N GLU A 491 20.44 40.28 14.93
CA GLU A 491 21.71 39.91 14.31
C GLU A 491 22.59 39.04 15.23
N GLN A 492 22.51 39.28 16.55
CA GLN A 492 23.25 38.49 17.54
C GLN A 492 22.73 37.05 17.61
N ALA A 493 21.40 36.85 17.58
CA ALA A 493 20.80 35.52 17.53
C ALA A 493 21.14 34.78 16.23
N VAL A 494 21.20 35.48 15.09
CA VAL A 494 21.61 34.90 13.81
C VAL A 494 23.09 34.49 13.82
N ALA A 495 23.96 35.28 14.46
CA ALA A 495 25.37 34.94 14.60
C ALA A 495 25.58 33.71 15.50
N LEU A 496 24.95 33.69 16.68
CA LEU A 496 25.04 32.59 17.65
C LEU A 496 24.44 31.28 17.16
N THR A 497 23.48 31.34 16.23
CA THR A 497 22.89 30.14 15.60
C THR A 497 23.73 29.57 14.45
N HIS A 498 24.80 30.24 14.01
CA HIS A 498 25.69 29.80 12.91
C HIS A 498 24.96 29.43 11.62
N LEU A 499 23.87 30.14 11.28
CA LEU A 499 23.01 29.79 10.12
C LEU A 499 23.74 29.85 8.76
N THR A 500 24.77 30.67 8.63
CA THR A 500 25.59 30.81 7.42
C THR A 500 26.49 29.59 7.16
N GLU A 501 27.13 29.07 8.20
CA GLU A 501 27.92 27.82 8.13
C GLU A 501 27.01 26.61 7.92
N PHE A 502 25.81 26.66 8.50
CA PHE A 502 24.80 25.62 8.37
C PHE A 502 24.33 25.43 6.92
N GLY A 503 24.17 26.51 6.14
CA GLY A 503 23.65 26.45 4.77
C GLY A 503 24.43 25.55 3.81
N TYR A 504 25.76 25.48 3.95
CA TYR A 504 26.63 24.67 3.07
C TYR A 504 26.73 23.20 3.53
N VAL A 505 26.80 22.97 4.86
CA VAL A 505 26.99 21.62 5.42
C VAL A 505 25.68 20.83 5.47
N TYR A 506 24.55 21.52 5.69
CA TYR A 506 23.25 20.90 5.87
C TYR A 506 22.78 20.07 4.66
N GLN A 507 23.06 20.52 3.44
CA GLN A 507 22.67 19.79 2.22
C GLN A 507 23.37 18.42 2.15
N TRP A 508 24.67 18.38 2.40
CA TRP A 508 25.44 17.14 2.40
C TRP A 508 24.98 16.19 3.50
N VAL A 509 24.65 16.72 4.67
CA VAL A 509 24.11 15.95 5.80
C VAL A 509 22.76 15.34 5.44
N LEU A 510 21.81 16.11 4.88
CA LEU A 510 20.52 15.59 4.44
C LEU A 510 20.64 14.54 3.32
N ALA A 511 21.55 14.74 2.38
CA ALA A 511 21.81 13.79 1.31
C ALA A 511 22.34 12.46 1.86
N ALA A 512 23.34 12.53 2.75
CA ALA A 512 23.92 11.36 3.40
C ALA A 512 22.88 10.61 4.24
N ILE A 513 22.05 11.31 5.01
CA ILE A 513 20.95 10.77 5.80
C ILE A 513 19.93 10.05 4.92
N SER A 514 19.49 10.68 3.83
CA SER A 514 18.52 10.09 2.90
C SER A 514 19.04 8.78 2.31
N VAL A 515 20.32 8.75 1.93
CA VAL A 515 20.97 7.53 1.41
C VAL A 515 21.09 6.46 2.50
N LEU A 516 21.54 6.83 3.71
CA LEU A 516 21.72 5.92 4.84
C LEU A 516 20.41 5.34 5.39
N VAL A 517 19.26 5.98 5.12
CA VAL A 517 17.94 5.46 5.51
C VAL A 517 17.32 4.63 4.39
N ILE A 518 17.24 5.19 3.18
CA ILE A 518 16.46 4.62 2.08
C ILE A 518 17.15 3.37 1.52
N VAL A 519 18.46 3.42 1.30
CA VAL A 519 19.19 2.30 0.67
C VAL A 519 19.16 1.04 1.54
N PRO A 520 19.47 1.10 2.85
CA PRO A 520 19.36 -0.08 3.71
C PRO A 520 17.92 -0.58 3.85
N ALA A 521 16.92 0.30 3.92
CA ALA A 521 15.51 -0.10 4.01
C ALA A 521 15.03 -0.81 2.74
N ALA A 522 15.35 -0.28 1.56
CA ALA A 522 15.03 -0.90 0.28
C ALA A 522 15.76 -2.24 0.13
N TRP A 523 17.05 -2.29 0.45
CA TRP A 523 17.85 -3.51 0.43
C TRP A 523 17.28 -4.58 1.37
N HIS A 524 16.94 -4.21 2.60
CA HIS A 524 16.37 -5.13 3.58
C HIS A 524 15.03 -5.69 3.09
N ALA A 525 14.12 -4.84 2.60
CA ALA A 525 12.84 -5.30 2.05
C ALA A 525 13.02 -6.28 0.87
N MET A 526 13.99 -6.01 -0.02
CA MET A 526 14.33 -6.93 -1.10
C MET A 526 14.89 -8.27 -0.59
N GLN A 527 15.77 -8.25 0.41
CA GLN A 527 16.35 -9.46 1.01
C GLN A 527 15.29 -10.29 1.74
N VAL A 528 14.39 -9.64 2.49
CA VAL A 528 13.24 -10.28 3.13
C VAL A 528 12.40 -11.02 2.10
N ARG A 529 12.03 -10.36 0.99
CA ARG A 529 11.26 -11.00 -0.08
C ARG A 529 11.98 -12.21 -0.68
N ARG A 530 13.28 -12.10 -0.96
CA ARG A 530 14.08 -13.20 -1.52
C ARG A 530 14.18 -14.40 -0.57
N ARG A 531 14.39 -14.15 0.72
CA ARG A 531 14.60 -15.19 1.75
C ARG A 531 13.31 -15.85 2.23
N MET A 532 12.24 -15.05 2.36
CA MET A 532 10.99 -15.48 2.99
C MET A 532 9.91 -15.93 2.01
N LYS A 533 10.04 -15.62 0.71
CA LYS A 533 9.00 -15.82 -0.32
C LYS A 533 9.41 -16.77 -1.46
N SER A 534 10.55 -17.46 -1.35
CA SER A 534 11.02 -18.40 -2.39
C SER A 534 9.99 -19.51 -2.65
N PRO A 535 9.81 -19.95 -3.91
CA PRO A 535 8.79 -20.91 -4.32
C PRO A 535 8.95 -22.26 -3.60
N HIS A 536 7.84 -22.96 -3.40
CA HIS A 536 7.83 -24.37 -2.98
C HIS A 536 8.95 -25.14 -3.71
N PRO A 537 9.76 -25.97 -3.02
CA PRO A 537 10.47 -27.01 -3.74
C PRO A 537 9.41 -27.87 -4.46
N PRO A 538 9.65 -28.34 -5.69
CA PRO A 538 8.76 -29.30 -6.32
C PRO A 538 8.58 -30.46 -5.36
N GLN A 539 7.32 -30.80 -5.07
CA GLN A 539 7.00 -32.07 -4.42
C GLN A 539 7.56 -33.16 -5.35
N SER A 540 8.65 -33.78 -4.92
CA SER A 540 9.21 -35.00 -5.52
C SER A 540 8.43 -36.20 -5.02
#